data_AF-A0A355Q485-F1
#
_entry.id   AF-A0A355Q485-F1
#
_cell.length_a   1.000
_cell.length_b   1.000
_cell.length_c   1.000
_cell.angle_alpha   90.00
_cell.angle_beta   90.00
_cell.angle_gamma   90.00
#
_symmetry.space_group_name_H-M   'P 1'
#
loop_
_entity.id
_entity.type
_entity.pdbx_description
1 polymer ?
#
loop_
_entity_poly.entity_id
_entity_poly.type
_entity_poly.pdbx_seq_one_letter_code
_entity_poly.pdbx_strand_id
1 'polypeptide(L)'
;MRNYKLILAFCGFLTLLGFTWYTLHQRELPIQSSSNLNVAEALGGGDVSGYARALEPRSFSFPSDHADHPEFRNEWWYFTGNL
;
A
#
# COMPACT_ATOMS: atom_id res chain seq x y z
N MET A 1 -3.31 5.07 -51.48
CA MET A 1 -2.51 6.25 -51.08
C MET A 1 -3.25 7.24 -50.15
N ARG A 2 -4.58 7.43 -50.23
CA ARG A 2 -5.28 8.43 -49.39
C ARG A 2 -5.62 7.95 -47.96
N ASN A 3 -5.85 6.64 -47.79
CA ASN A 3 -6.34 6.08 -46.53
C ASN A 3 -5.26 5.94 -45.45
N TYR A 4 -4.01 5.67 -45.82
CA TYR A 4 -2.91 5.58 -44.83
C TYR A 4 -2.62 6.93 -44.16
N LYS A 5 -2.80 8.05 -44.87
CA LYS A 5 -2.64 9.40 -44.30
C LYS A 5 -3.71 9.69 -43.25
N LEU A 6 -4.95 9.24 -43.47
CA LEU A 6 -6.03 9.34 -42.49
C LEU A 6 -5.77 8.45 -41.27
N ILE A 7 -5.28 7.23 -41.48
CA ILE A 7 -4.91 6.32 -40.39
C ILE A 7 -3.77 6.91 -39.54
N LEU A 8 -2.72 7.45 -40.18
CA LEU A 8 -1.61 8.10 -39.46
C LEU A 8 -2.06 9.34 -38.69
N ALA A 9 -2.93 10.17 -39.27
CA ALA A 9 -3.49 11.34 -38.58
C ALA A 9 -4.34 10.95 -37.36
N PHE A 10 -5.13 9.88 -37.48
CA PHE A 10 -5.94 9.36 -36.38
C PHE A 10 -5.09 8.75 -35.27
N CYS A 11 -4.06 7.96 -35.60
CA CYS A 11 -3.11 7.43 -34.63
C CYS A 11 -2.36 8.56 -33.90
N GLY A 12 -1.94 9.61 -34.62
CA GLY A 12 -1.30 10.78 -34.01
C GLY A 12 -2.23 11.56 -33.08
N PHE A 13 -3.52 11.65 -33.42
CA PHE A 13 -4.51 12.27 -32.56
C PHE A 13 -4.79 11.46 -31.29
N LEU A 14 -4.84 10.12 -31.40
CA LEU A 14 -5.00 9.22 -30.25
C LEU A 14 -3.80 9.27 -29.31
N THR A 15 -2.56 9.35 -29.82
CA THR A 15 -1.37 9.47 -28.97
C THR A 15 -1.33 10.82 -28.26
N LEU A 16 -1.70 11.91 -28.93
CA LEU A 16 -1.81 13.23 -28.31
C LEU A 16 -2.90 13.26 -27.23
N LEU A 17 -4.08 12.72 -27.50
CA LEU A 17 -5.16 12.61 -26.52
C LEU A 17 -4.76 11.74 -25.31
N GLY A 18 -4.15 10.58 -25.56
CA GLY A 18 -3.66 9.70 -24.51
C GLY A 18 -2.57 10.37 -23.66
N PHE A 19 -1.65 11.11 -24.28
CA PHE A 19 -0.61 11.85 -23.58
C PHE A 19 -1.18 13.01 -22.76
N THR A 20 -2.12 13.79 -23.31
CA THR A 20 -2.80 14.86 -22.57
C THR A 20 -3.65 14.31 -21.42
N TRP A 21 -4.34 13.18 -21.63
CA TRP A 21 -5.04 12.49 -20.55
C TRP A 21 -4.06 12.02 -19.48
N TYR A 22 -2.96 11.39 -19.88
CA TYR A 22 -1.91 10.94 -18.98
C TYR A 22 -1.36 12.10 -18.15
N THR A 23 -0.97 13.22 -18.77
CA THR A 23 -0.43 14.38 -18.05
C THR A 23 -1.46 15.07 -17.16
N LEU A 24 -2.73 15.13 -17.57
CA LEU A 24 -3.80 15.70 -16.74
C LEU A 24 -4.23 14.75 -15.60
N HIS A 25 -4.08 13.45 -15.79
CA HIS A 25 -4.43 12.41 -14.80
C HIS A 25 -3.27 12.07 -13.86
N GLN A 26 -2.04 12.51 -14.16
CA GLN A 26 -0.94 12.62 -13.19
C GLN A 26 -1.19 13.74 -12.16
N ARG A 27 -2.45 13.93 -11.74
CA ARG A 27 -2.73 14.56 -10.45
C ARG A 27 -2.22 13.58 -9.41
N GLU A 28 -0.95 13.70 -9.04
CA GLU A 28 -0.50 13.20 -7.76
C GLU A 28 -1.50 13.77 -6.74
N LEU A 29 -2.33 12.90 -6.18
CA LEU A 29 -3.04 13.25 -4.94
C LEU A 29 -1.94 13.81 -4.06
N PRO A 30 -2.07 15.06 -3.56
CA PRO A 30 -1.02 15.62 -2.74
C PRO A 30 -0.74 14.59 -1.66
N ILE A 31 0.45 13.98 -1.69
CA ILE A 31 0.89 13.16 -0.58
C ILE A 31 0.85 14.16 0.55
N GLN A 32 -0.12 14.01 1.44
CA GLN A 32 -0.12 14.71 2.71
C GLN A 32 1.11 14.19 3.41
N SER A 33 2.25 14.84 3.14
CA SER A 33 3.46 14.68 3.89
C SER A 33 3.11 15.29 5.24
N SER A 34 2.47 14.48 6.08
CA SER A 34 2.38 14.74 7.50
C SER A 34 3.83 14.87 7.94
N SER A 35 4.27 16.11 8.13
CA SER A 35 5.68 16.48 8.29
C SER A 35 6.35 15.83 9.51
N ASN A 36 5.60 15.07 10.32
CA ASN A 36 6.10 14.11 11.29
C ASN A 36 5.13 12.93 11.35
N LEU A 37 5.56 11.73 10.91
CA LEU A 37 4.80 10.51 11.16
C LEU A 37 4.96 10.14 12.63
N ASN A 38 3.91 10.30 13.42
CA ASN A 38 3.93 9.88 14.81
C ASN A 38 3.90 8.34 14.85
N VAL A 39 5.01 7.72 15.26
CA VAL A 39 5.15 6.26 15.32
C VAL A 39 4.15 5.62 16.27
N ALA A 40 3.85 6.28 17.39
CA ALA A 40 2.84 5.78 18.33
C ALA A 40 1.45 5.79 17.69
N GLU A 41 1.14 6.79 16.88
CA GLU A 41 -0.12 6.87 16.14
C GLU A 41 -0.20 5.82 15.03
N ALA A 42 0.89 5.63 14.28
CA ALA A 42 0.96 4.66 13.19
C ALA A 42 0.83 3.21 13.69
N LEU A 43 1.52 2.86 14.78
CA LEU A 43 1.53 1.50 15.32
C LEU A 43 0.38 1.22 16.32
N GLY A 44 -0.15 2.26 16.96
CA GLY A 44 -1.10 2.10 18.08
C GLY A 44 -2.28 3.09 18.13
N GLY A 45 -2.30 4.14 17.32
CA GLY A 45 -3.31 5.23 17.41
C GLY A 45 -4.52 5.10 16.49
N GLY A 46 -4.60 4.07 15.65
CA GLY A 46 -5.77 3.81 14.79
C GLY A 46 -6.86 2.97 15.47
N ASP A 47 -8.01 2.83 14.81
CA ASP A 47 -9.07 1.91 15.24
C ASP A 47 -8.55 0.47 15.39
N VAL A 48 -8.98 -0.20 16.45
CA VAL A 48 -8.62 -1.58 16.79
C VAL A 48 -9.83 -2.50 16.77
N SER A 49 -10.99 -2.01 16.31
CA SER A 49 -12.18 -2.82 16.09
C SER A 49 -11.87 -4.01 15.17
N GLY A 50 -12.39 -5.19 15.52
CA GLY A 50 -12.15 -6.43 14.77
C GLY A 50 -10.86 -7.19 15.09
N TYR A 51 -9.93 -6.60 15.88
CA TYR A 51 -8.71 -7.28 16.31
C TYR A 51 -8.79 -7.74 17.77
N ALA A 52 -8.15 -8.88 18.07
CA ALA A 52 -7.96 -9.40 19.41
C ALA A 52 -7.09 -8.47 20.26
N ARG A 53 -7.30 -8.52 21.59
CA ARG A 53 -6.59 -7.71 22.58
C ARG A 53 -5.81 -8.63 23.52
N ALA A 54 -4.51 -8.38 23.68
CA ALA A 54 -3.66 -9.10 24.62
C ALA A 54 -3.77 -8.47 26.03
N LEU A 55 -4.89 -8.73 26.72
CA LEU A 55 -5.18 -8.12 28.04
C LEU A 55 -4.67 -8.93 29.22
N GLU A 56 -4.43 -10.21 29.02
CA GLU A 56 -4.04 -11.15 30.07
C GLU A 56 -2.96 -12.13 29.57
N PRO A 57 -2.18 -12.74 30.48
CA PRO A 57 -1.26 -13.80 30.11
C PRO A 57 -1.99 -15.01 29.51
N ARG A 58 -1.47 -15.55 28.40
CA ARG A 58 -1.91 -16.82 27.81
C ARG A 58 -0.81 -17.87 27.87
N SER A 59 -1.19 -19.15 27.97
CA SER A 59 -0.25 -20.25 27.76
C SER A 59 0.05 -20.42 26.28
N PHE A 60 1.33 -20.56 25.93
CA PHE A 60 1.74 -20.85 24.55
C PHE A 60 1.78 -22.35 24.28
N SER A 61 1.29 -22.76 23.12
CA SER A 61 1.34 -24.12 22.61
C SER A 61 2.12 -24.17 21.31
N PHE A 62 3.22 -24.92 21.30
CA PHE A 62 4.04 -25.10 20.11
C PHE A 62 3.78 -26.48 19.49
N PRO A 63 3.71 -26.59 18.15
CA PRO A 63 4.16 -25.62 17.15
C PRO A 63 3.12 -24.58 16.69
N SER A 64 1.85 -24.66 17.12
CA SER A 64 0.79 -23.79 16.61
C SER A 64 1.07 -22.30 16.79
N ASP A 65 1.62 -21.92 17.94
CA ASP A 65 1.92 -20.51 18.27
C ASP A 65 3.25 -20.02 17.67
N HIS A 66 3.91 -20.83 16.83
CA HIS A 66 5.02 -20.36 16.00
C HIS A 66 4.53 -19.70 14.70
N ALA A 67 3.30 -20.03 14.28
CA ALA A 67 2.72 -19.52 13.05
C ALA A 67 2.24 -18.07 13.20
N ASP A 68 1.61 -17.56 12.15
CA ASP A 68 0.97 -16.24 12.13
C ASP A 68 -0.25 -16.17 13.05
N HIS A 69 -0.49 -14.97 13.57
CA HIS A 69 -1.61 -14.65 14.47
C HIS A 69 -2.50 -13.56 13.84
N PRO A 70 -3.31 -13.90 12.81
CA PRO A 70 -4.10 -12.94 12.04
C PRO A 70 -5.19 -12.23 12.85
N GLU A 71 -5.52 -12.74 14.03
CA GLU A 71 -6.45 -12.09 14.95
C GLU A 71 -5.88 -10.81 15.57
N PHE A 72 -4.55 -10.63 15.59
CA PHE A 72 -3.92 -9.41 16.11
C PHE A 72 -3.57 -8.44 14.98
N ARG A 73 -3.69 -7.14 15.28
CA ARG A 73 -3.42 -6.08 14.30
C ARG A 73 -1.94 -6.01 13.90
N ASN A 74 -1.05 -6.27 14.84
CA ASN A 74 0.39 -6.13 14.65
C ASN A 74 1.07 -7.43 15.05
N GLU A 75 1.95 -7.93 14.20
CA GLU A 75 2.80 -9.09 14.44
C GLU A 75 4.23 -8.78 13.96
N TRP A 76 5.22 -9.29 14.69
CA TRP A 76 6.62 -8.95 14.48
C TRP A 76 7.47 -10.22 14.48
N TRP A 77 8.24 -10.41 13.41
CA TRP A 77 9.31 -11.41 13.37
C TRP A 77 10.64 -10.69 13.38
N TYR A 78 11.41 -10.86 14.44
CA TYR A 78 12.71 -10.23 14.60
C TYR A 78 13.82 -11.28 14.65
N PHE A 79 14.71 -11.23 13.66
CA PHE A 79 15.85 -12.12 13.54
C PHE A 79 17.16 -11.32 13.52
N THR A 80 18.15 -11.72 14.31
CA THR A 80 19.46 -11.08 14.38
C THR A 80 20.58 -12.12 14.34
N GLY A 81 21.75 -11.74 13.84
CA GLY A 81 22.93 -12.62 13.78
C GLY A 81 24.21 -11.84 13.44
N ASN A 82 25.36 -12.37 13.90
CA ASN A 82 26.70 -11.93 13.51
C ASN A 82 27.42 -13.11 12.87
N LEU A 83 28.28 -12.85 11.87
CA LEU A 83 29.10 -13.85 11.18
C LEU A 83 30.58 -13.64 11.49
#